data_AF-A0A0J1H5A1-F1
#
_entry.id   AF-A0A0J1H5A1-F1
#
_cell.length_a   1.000
_cell.length_b   1.000
_cell.length_c   1.000
_cell.angle_alpha   90.00
_cell.angle_beta   90.00
_cell.angle_gamma   90.00
#
_symmetry.space_group_name_H-M   'P 1'
#
loop_
_entity.id
_entity.type
_entity.pdbx_description
1 polymer ?
#
loop_
_entity_poly.entity_id
_entity_poly.type
_entity_poly.pdbx_seq_one_letter_code
_entity_poly.pdbx_strand_id
1 'polypeptide(L)'
;MSTLTQFPKRVTKAPSGAAVSFMPLHEVSIPLDKSVTAEYMANHARQEFFRSLSIAKDMRRKGDHEGAAFFLSDAAEFRRIFAAFRQAVTVMGGL
;
A
#
# COMPACT_ATOMS: atom_id res chain seq x y z
N MET A 1 -18.74 -48.22 18.54
CA MET A 1 -18.50 -47.40 19.75
C MET A 1 -17.07 -46.88 19.70
N SER A 2 -16.96 -45.54 19.70
CA SER A 2 -15.84 -44.70 20.14
C SER A 2 -14.48 -44.73 19.41
N THR A 3 -14.31 -43.66 18.63
CA THR A 3 -13.09 -42.98 18.17
C THR A 3 -12.11 -42.62 19.29
N LEU A 4 -10.80 -42.66 18.99
CA LEU A 4 -9.78 -41.83 19.65
C LEU A 4 -8.76 -41.34 18.60
N THR A 5 -9.08 -40.18 18.04
CA THR A 5 -8.22 -39.37 17.18
C THR A 5 -7.14 -38.74 18.05
N GLN A 6 -5.87 -39.12 17.85
CA GLN A 6 -4.74 -38.47 18.53
C GLN A 6 -4.13 -37.43 17.57
N PHE A 7 -4.59 -36.19 17.67
CA PHE A 7 -3.98 -35.05 16.97
C PHE A 7 -2.63 -34.71 17.62
N PRO A 8 -1.54 -34.53 16.85
CA PRO A 8 -0.33 -33.95 17.40
C PRO A 8 -0.59 -32.47 17.72
N LYS A 9 -0.42 -32.08 18.99
CA LYS A 9 -0.35 -30.68 19.43
C LYS A 9 0.82 -30.01 18.72
N ARG A 10 0.58 -29.39 17.56
CA ARG A 10 1.48 -28.38 17.03
C ARG A 10 1.36 -27.16 17.93
N VAL A 11 2.39 -26.95 18.74
CA VAL A 11 2.66 -25.66 19.37
C VAL A 11 3.07 -24.71 18.25
N THR A 12 2.11 -24.10 17.58
CA THR A 12 2.37 -22.89 16.80
C THR A 12 2.63 -21.77 17.79
N LYS A 13 3.91 -21.45 18.01
CA LYS A 13 4.30 -20.15 18.56
C LYS A 13 3.50 -19.09 17.81
N ALA A 14 2.78 -18.23 18.54
CA ALA A 14 2.15 -17.06 17.95
C ALA A 14 3.22 -16.31 17.12
N PRO A 15 2.91 -15.83 15.91
CA PRO A 15 3.86 -15.05 15.15
C PRO A 15 4.21 -13.80 15.96
N SER A 16 5.39 -13.87 16.57
CA SER A 16 6.08 -12.78 17.23
C SER A 16 6.26 -11.67 16.21
N GLY A 17 5.56 -10.55 16.41
CA GLY A 17 5.81 -9.29 15.72
C GLY A 17 5.74 -9.42 14.20
N ALA A 18 4.57 -9.15 13.62
CA ALA A 18 4.54 -8.69 12.25
C ALA A 18 5.40 -7.42 12.18
N ALA A 19 6.67 -7.57 11.82
CA ALA A 19 7.45 -6.50 11.26
C ALA A 19 6.60 -6.00 10.10
N VAL A 20 5.99 -4.83 10.29
CA VAL A 20 5.30 -4.12 9.22
C VAL A 20 6.42 -3.81 8.25
N SER A 21 6.62 -4.71 7.28
CA SER A 21 7.59 -4.54 6.22
C SER A 21 7.19 -3.24 5.54
N PHE A 22 7.96 -2.18 5.77
CA PHE A 22 7.92 -0.94 5.00
C PHE A 22 8.48 -1.22 3.59
N MET A 23 8.01 -2.31 2.96
CA MET A 23 8.32 -2.55 1.57
C MET A 23 7.78 -1.35 0.81
N PRO A 24 8.63 -0.67 0.03
CA PRO A 24 8.16 0.43 -0.77
C PRO A 24 6.98 -0.03 -1.63
N LEU A 25 5.93 0.79 -1.73
CA LEU A 25 4.73 0.44 -2.48
C LEU A 25 5.04 0.10 -3.95
N HIS A 26 6.14 0.64 -4.52
CA HIS A 26 6.61 0.29 -5.86
C HIS A 26 7.22 -1.12 -6.00
N GLU A 27 7.49 -1.82 -4.90
CA GLU A 27 7.96 -3.22 -4.89
C GLU A 27 6.80 -4.23 -4.77
N VAL A 28 5.56 -3.77 -4.58
CA VAL A 28 4.39 -4.63 -4.45
C VAL A 28 3.86 -5.01 -5.84
N SER A 29 3.83 -6.31 -6.13
CA SER A 29 3.18 -6.83 -7.34
C SER A 29 1.66 -6.81 -7.19
N ILE A 30 1.00 -5.91 -7.92
CA ILE A 30 -0.46 -5.78 -7.93
C ILE A 30 -0.99 -6.47 -9.19
N PRO A 31 -1.75 -7.58 -9.06
CA PRO A 31 -2.33 -8.23 -10.22
C PRO A 31 -3.38 -7.32 -10.86
N LEU A 32 -3.13 -6.94 -12.11
CA LEU A 32 -4.04 -6.15 -12.93
C LEU A 32 -4.75 -7.07 -13.93
N ASP A 33 -5.92 -7.57 -13.55
CA ASP A 33 -6.75 -8.42 -14.39
C ASP A 33 -7.63 -7.62 -15.36
N LYS A 34 -7.98 -6.38 -14.99
CA LYS A 34 -8.90 -5.51 -15.73
C LYS A 34 -8.45 -4.05 -15.68
N SER A 35 -8.77 -3.29 -16.74
CA SER A 35 -8.52 -1.85 -16.80
C SER A 35 -9.22 -1.07 -15.68
N VAL A 36 -10.41 -1.52 -15.26
CA VAL A 36 -11.17 -0.95 -14.12
C VAL A 36 -10.38 -1.06 -12.82
N THR A 37 -9.68 -2.16 -12.58
CA THR A 37 -8.81 -2.33 -11.40
C THR A 37 -7.65 -1.34 -11.45
N ALA A 38 -7.02 -1.17 -12.60
CA ALA A 38 -5.94 -0.19 -12.78
C ALA A 38 -6.45 1.26 -12.59
N GLU A 39 -7.64 1.58 -13.10
CA GLU A 39 -8.25 2.91 -12.93
C GLU A 39 -8.60 3.20 -11.46
N TYR A 40 -9.17 2.21 -10.77
CA TYR A 40 -9.42 2.31 -9.33
C TYR A 40 -8.12 2.60 -8.56
N MET A 41 -7.05 1.85 -8.84
CA MET A 41 -5.76 2.03 -8.19
C MET A 41 -5.13 3.39 -8.52
N ALA A 42 -5.25 3.87 -9.75
CA ALA A 42 -4.84 5.23 -10.11
C ALA A 42 -5.60 6.27 -9.28
N ASN A 43 -6.93 6.17 -9.21
CA ASN A 43 -7.75 7.11 -8.46
C ASN A 43 -7.44 7.09 -6.97
N HIS A 44 -7.22 5.90 -6.39
CA HIS A 44 -6.80 5.74 -5.00
C HIS A 44 -5.41 6.38 -4.75
N ALA A 45 -4.42 6.09 -5.58
CA ALA A 45 -3.08 6.68 -5.46
C ALA A 45 -3.12 8.21 -5.57
N ARG A 46 -3.98 8.76 -6.43
CA ARG A 46 -4.19 10.21 -6.53
C ARG A 46 -4.75 10.81 -5.23
N GLN A 47 -5.71 10.13 -4.58
CA GLN A 47 -6.27 10.59 -3.31
C GLN A 47 -5.21 10.57 -2.20
N GLU A 48 -4.46 9.48 -2.09
CA GLU A 48 -3.41 9.34 -1.07
C GLU A 48 -2.25 10.32 -1.30
N PHE A 49 -1.89 10.62 -2.56
CA PHE A 49 -0.95 11.70 -2.88
C PHE A 49 -1.36 13.05 -2.25
N PHE A 50 -2.62 13.46 -2.47
CA PHE A 50 -3.12 14.72 -1.91
C PHE A 50 -3.23 14.68 -0.39
N ARG A 51 -3.62 13.53 0.17
CA ARG A 51 -3.66 13.32 1.61
C ARG A 51 -2.28 13.48 2.24
N SER A 52 -1.26 12.81 1.70
CA SER A 52 0.12 12.89 2.21
C SER A 52 0.67 14.31 2.12
N LEU A 53 0.42 15.04 1.03
CA LEU A 53 0.80 16.46 0.95
C LEU A 53 0.10 17.33 2.00
N SER A 54 -1.18 17.08 2.28
CA SER A 54 -1.92 17.79 3.31
C SER A 54 -1.32 17.55 4.70
N ILE A 55 -0.99 16.29 5.02
CA ILE A 55 -0.37 15.93 6.29
C ILE A 55 1.03 16.52 6.40
N ALA A 56 1.86 16.44 5.35
CA ALA A 56 3.20 17.04 5.35
C ALA A 56 3.16 18.55 5.64
N LYS A 57 2.17 19.25 5.08
CA LYS A 57 1.95 20.68 5.35
C LYS A 57 1.57 20.95 6.80
N ASP A 58 0.75 20.10 7.41
CA ASP A 58 0.37 20.20 8.81
C ASP A 58 1.57 19.93 9.75
N MET A 59 2.36 18.88 9.48
CA MET A 59 3.57 18.57 10.25
C MET A 59 4.59 19.72 10.20
N ARG A 60 4.83 20.27 9.01
CA ARG A 60 5.68 21.46 8.84
C ARG A 60 5.19 22.64 9.71
N ARG A 61 3.88 22.89 9.76
CA ARG A 61 3.31 23.99 10.56
C ARG A 61 3.49 23.78 12.06
N LYS A 62 3.53 22.52 12.51
CA LYS A 62 3.79 22.15 13.90
C LYS A 62 5.28 22.14 14.27
N GLY A 63 6.16 22.41 13.31
CA GLY A 63 7.62 22.33 13.49
C GLY A 63 8.18 20.91 13.40
N ASP A 64 7.36 19.92 13.06
CA ASP A 64 7.80 18.55 12.83
C ASP A 64 8.33 18.40 11.40
N HIS A 65 9.63 18.63 11.25
CA HIS A 65 10.31 18.58 9.97
C HIS A 65 10.57 17.14 9.48
N GLU A 66 10.81 16.20 10.39
CA GLU A 66 11.03 14.79 10.06
C GLU A 66 9.74 14.14 9.57
N GLY A 67 8.62 14.34 10.28
CA GLY A 67 7.31 13.90 9.84
C GLY A 67 6.90 14.53 8.51
N ALA A 68 7.20 15.81 8.30
CA ALA A 68 6.97 16.45 7.01
C ALA A 68 7.78 15.79 5.87
N ALA A 69 9.06 15.47 6.09
CA ALA A 69 9.90 14.81 5.09
C ALA A 69 9.43 13.38 4.78
N PHE A 70 8.97 12.65 5.80
CA PHE A 70 8.35 11.33 5.63
C PHE A 70 7.14 11.40 4.69
N PHE A 71 6.15 12.26 5.00
CA PHE A 71 4.94 12.36 4.18
C PHE A 71 5.17 12.96 2.78
N LEU A 72 6.23 13.77 2.60
CA LEU A 72 6.67 14.18 1.26
C LEU A 72 7.20 13.01 0.44
N SER A 73 7.88 12.05 1.08
CA SER A 73 8.37 10.84 0.43
C SER A 73 7.21 9.94 0.01
N ASP A 74 6.22 9.74 0.90
CA ASP A 74 4.98 9.03 0.59
C ASP A 74 4.24 9.67 -0.59
N ALA A 75 4.11 11.00 -0.59
CA ALA A 75 3.48 11.72 -1.69
C ALA A 75 4.23 11.48 -3.02
N ALA A 76 5.56 11.50 -3.01
CA ALA A 76 6.35 11.20 -4.21
C ALA A 76 6.12 9.77 -4.71
N GLU A 77 5.97 8.80 -3.80
CA GLU A 77 5.66 7.42 -4.13
C GLU A 77 4.27 7.26 -4.73
N PHE A 78 3.22 7.81 -4.11
CA PHE A 78 1.87 7.77 -4.65
C PHE A 78 1.75 8.46 -6.02
N ARG A 79 2.52 9.53 -6.26
CA ARG A 79 2.59 10.15 -7.58
C ARG A 79 3.16 9.20 -8.65
N ARG A 80 4.19 8.42 -8.32
CA ARG A 80 4.76 7.42 -9.25
C ARG A 80 3.76 6.30 -9.52
N ILE A 81 3.09 5.82 -8.48
CA ILE A 81 2.06 4.78 -8.57
C ILE A 81 0.90 5.23 -9.45
N PHE A 82 0.42 6.47 -9.27
CA PHE A 82 -0.61 7.06 -10.11
C PHE A 82 -0.20 7.07 -11.59
N ALA A 83 1.02 7.53 -11.90
CA ALA A 83 1.52 7.55 -13.26
C ALA A 83 1.60 6.14 -13.87
N ALA A 84 2.09 5.16 -13.11
CA ALA A 84 2.18 3.77 -13.54
C ALA A 84 0.79 3.17 -13.84
N PHE A 85 -0.19 3.35 -12.95
CA PHE A 85 -1.54 2.82 -13.17
C PHE A 85 -2.29 3.56 -14.29
N ARG A 86 -2.10 4.87 -14.46
CA ARG A 86 -2.65 5.58 -15.63
C ARG A 86 -2.10 5.02 -16.93
N GLN A 87 -0.80 4.72 -16.98
CA GLN A 87 -0.21 4.07 -18.14
C GLN A 87 -0.77 2.65 -18.34
N ALA A 88 -0.96 1.88 -17.27
CA ALA A 88 -1.55 0.55 -17.34
C ALA A 88 -2.99 0.59 -17.89
N VAL A 89 -3.83 1.56 -17.48
CA VAL A 89 -5.17 1.77 -18.05
C VAL A 89 -5.09 1.94 -19.56
N THR A 90 -4.19 2.80 -20.05
CA THR A 90 -3.99 3.00 -21.49
C THR A 90 -3.53 1.73 -22.21
N VAL A 91 -2.57 0.99 -21.66
CA VAL A 91 -2.07 -0.27 -22.25
C VAL A 91 -3.16 -1.35 -22.31
N MET A 92 -4.04 -1.39 -21.32
CA MET A 92 -5.15 -2.34 -21.24
C MET A 92 -6.38 -1.93 -22.07
N GLY A 93 -6.33 -0.82 -22.81
CA GLY A 93 -7.45 -0.32 -23.62
C GLY A 93 -8.61 0.26 -22.78
N GLY A 94 -8.33 0.73 -21.57
CA GLY A 94 -9.26 1.54 -20.81
C GLY A 94 -9.46 2.91 -21.47
N LEU A 95 -10.74 3.31 -21.59
CA LEU A 95 -11.22 4.50 -22.31
C LEU A 95 -10.74 5.82 -21.68
#